data_AF-A0A328KTJ8-F1
#
_entry.id   AF-A0A328KTJ8-F1
#
_cell.length_a   1.000
_cell.length_b   1.000
_cell.length_c   1.000
_cell.angle_alpha   90.00
_cell.angle_beta   90.00
_cell.angle_gamma   90.00
#
_symmetry.space_group_name_H-M   'P 1'
#
loop_
_entity.id
_entity.type
_entity.pdbx_description
1 polymer ?
#
loop_
_entity_poly.entity_id
_entity_poly.type
_entity_poly.pdbx_seq_one_letter_code
_entity_poly.pdbx_strand_id
1 'polypeptide(L)' 'MHNYVLFVLILIEETHSKWKSGEIIAVMFMEILELKKNTFYKIMKEYEEEK' A
#
# COMPACT_ATOMS: atom_id res chain seq x y z
N MET A 1 18.24 -2.58 -5.62
CA MET A 1 16.92 -3.26 -5.73
C MET A 1 16.37 -3.71 -4.38
N HIS A 2 17.12 -4.44 -3.54
CA HIS A 2 16.63 -4.93 -2.24
C HIS A 2 16.15 -3.82 -1.27
N ASN A 3 16.87 -2.69 -1.20
CA ASN A 3 16.50 -1.55 -0.35
C ASN A 3 15.14 -0.91 -0.74
N TYR A 4 14.83 -0.86 -2.04
CA TYR A 4 13.57 -0.32 -2.54
C TYR A 4 12.38 -1.20 -2.15
N VAL A 5 12.52 -2.53 -2.25
CA VAL A 5 11.46 -3.48 -1.85
C VAL A 5 11.15 -3.35 -0.36
N LEU A 6 12.19 -3.27 0.49
CA LEU A 6 12.01 -3.09 1.93
C LEU A 6 11.31 -1.76 2.25
N PHE A 7 11.70 -0.67 1.58
CA PHE A 7 11.06 0.64 1.75
C PHE A 7 9.58 0.62 1.38
N VAL A 8 9.21 0.00 0.26
CA VAL A 8 7.81 -0.11 -0.18
C VAL A 8 6.96 -0.92 0.80
N LEU A 9 7.51 -2.01 1.35
CA LEU A 9 6.80 -2.82 2.36
C LEU A 9 6.51 -2.02 3.63
N ILE A 10 7.49 -1.30 4.16
CA ILE A 10 7.31 -0.42 5.34
C ILE A 10 6.22 0.61 5.07
N LEU A 11 6.27 1.24 3.89
CA LEU A 11 5.31 2.26 3.50
C LEU A 11 3.89 1.69 3.43
N ILE A 12 3.72 0.49 2.85
CA ILE A 12 2.43 -0.23 2.80
C ILE A 12 1.89 -0.49 4.21
N GLU A 13 2.71 -0.97 5.15
CA GLU A 13 2.24 -1.26 6.51
C GLU A 13 1.72 -0.01 7.23
N GLU A 14 2.49 1.09 7.19
CA GLU A 14 2.12 2.35 7.85
C GLU A 14 0.85 2.96 7.25
N THR A 15 0.74 2.97 5.93
CA THR A 15 -0.38 3.60 5.21
C THR A 15 -1.63 2.72 5.18
N HIS A 16 -1.48 1.40 5.16
CA HIS A 16 -2.61 0.48 5.27
C HIS A 16 -3.35 0.65 6.59
N SER A 17 -2.64 0.84 7.72
CA SER A 17 -3.26 1.14 9.02
C SER A 17 -4.13 2.40 8.97
N LYS A 18 -3.58 3.50 8.42
CA LYS A 18 -4.28 4.78 8.23
C LYS A 18 -5.46 4.68 7.27
N TRP A 19 -5.36 3.83 6.25
CA TRP A 19 -6.46 3.59 5.32
C TRP A 19 -7.59 2.80 5.98
N LYS A 20 -7.27 1.78 6.79
CA LYS A 20 -8.25 0.99 7.55
C LYS A 20 -8.94 1.79 8.66
N SER A 21 -8.24 2.75 9.27
CA SER A 21 -8.85 3.68 10.24
C SER A 21 -9.70 4.78 9.58
N GLY A 22 -9.57 4.97 8.26
CA GLY A 22 -10.26 6.02 7.51
C GLY A 22 -9.56 7.39 7.58
N GLU A 23 -8.35 7.48 8.14
CA GLU A 23 -7.54 8.70 8.17
C GLU A 23 -7.09 9.13 6.76
N ILE A 24 -6.88 8.17 5.87
CA ILE A 24 -6.62 8.42 4.44
C ILE A 24 -7.59 7.63 3.58
N ILE A 25 -7.86 8.14 2.38
CA ILE A 25 -8.65 7.43 1.37
C ILE A 25 -7.74 6.64 0.42
N ALA A 26 -8.31 5.63 -0.25
CA ALA A 26 -7.55 4.77 -1.17
C ALA A 26 -6.82 5.55 -2.28
N VAL A 27 -7.37 6.69 -2.73
CA VAL A 27 -6.72 7.55 -3.74
C VAL A 27 -5.40 8.12 -3.22
N MET A 28 -5.37 8.63 -1.98
CA MET A 28 -4.13 9.14 -1.37
C MET A 28 -3.12 8.01 -1.15
N PHE A 29 -3.58 6.81 -0.77
CA PHE A 29 -2.73 5.65 -0.63
C PHE A 29 -2.06 5.26 -1.96
N MET A 30 -2.82 5.26 -3.06
CA MET A 30 -2.29 5.02 -4.41
C MET A 30 -1.24 6.06 -4.81
N GLU A 31 -1.48 7.34 -4.50
CA GLU A 31 -0.53 8.43 -4.78
C GLU A 31 0.76 8.30 -3.98
N ILE A 32 0.68 7.97 -2.69
CA ILE A 32 1.85 7.76 -1.82
C ILE A 32 2.73 6.61 -2.32
N LEU A 33 2.12 5.53 -2.83
CA LEU A 33 2.85 4.40 -3.39
C LEU A 33 3.25 4.60 -4.87
N GLU A 34 2.85 5.72 -5.49
CA GLU A 34 2.99 5.97 -6.93
C GLU A 34 2.43 4.83 -7.81
N LEU A 35 1.34 4.19 -7.35
CA LEU A 35 0.74 3.04 -8.01
C LEU A 35 -0.45 3.43 -8.87
N LYS A 36 -0.56 2.76 -10.03
CA LYS A 36 -1.81 2.76 -10.80
C LYS A 36 -2.87 1.95 -10.07
N LYS A 37 -4.14 2.37 -10.18
CA LYS A 37 -5.32 1.72 -9.56
C LYS A 37 -5.32 0.19 -9.65
N ASN A 38 -5.11 -0.36 -10.84
CA ASN A 38 -5.16 -1.81 -11.04
C ASN A 38 -4.03 -2.54 -10.29
N THR A 39 -2.84 -1.95 -10.28
CA THR A 39 -1.68 -2.49 -9.57
C THR A 39 -1.90 -2.40 -8.06
N PHE A 40 -2.42 -1.28 -7.58
CA PHE A 40 -2.73 -1.08 -6.17
C PHE A 40 -3.68 -2.16 -5.63
N TYR A 41 -4.82 -2.39 -6.27
CA TYR A 41 -5.77 -3.39 -5.78
C TYR A 41 -5.22 -4.82 -5.87
N LYS A 42 -4.36 -5.12 -6.85
CA LYS A 42 -3.70 -6.42 -6.92
C LYS A 42 -2.74 -6.63 -5.75
N ILE A 43 -1.88 -5.65 -5.48
CA ILE A 43 -0.92 -5.71 -4.37
C ILE A 43 -1.65 -5.74 -3.02
N MET A 44 -2.68 -4.92 -2.82
CA MET A 44 -3.46 -4.92 -1.57
C MET A 44 -4.16 -6.25 -1.33
N LYS A 45 -4.69 -6.88 -2.39
CA LYS A 45 -5.28 -8.21 -2.28
C LYS A 45 -4.24 -9.24 -1.84
N GLU A 46 -3.08 -9.28 -2.49
CA GLU A 46 -1.99 -10.19 -2.12
C GLU A 46 -1.51 -9.92 -0.68
N TYR A 47 -1.36 -8.65 -0.30
CA TYR A 47 -0.97 -8.24 1.05
C TYR A 47 -1.99 -8.67 2.12
N GLU A 48 -3.29 -8.54 1.86
CA GLU A 48 -4.35 -8.97 2.78
C GLU A 48 -4.53 -10.49 2.84
N GLU A 49 -4.21 -11.22 1.76
CA GLU A 49 -4.27 -12.70 1.72
C GLU A 49 -3.07 -13.37 2.41
N GLU A 50 -1.89 -12.72 2.39
CA GLU A 50 -0.65 -13.20 3.01
C GLU A 50 -0.50 -12.80 4.50
N LYS A 51 -1.43 -11.99 5.02
CA LYS A 51 -1.43 -11.50 6.41
C LYS A 51 -2.42 -12.24 7.30
#